data_AF-A0A965CE64-F1
#
_entry.id   AF-A0A965CE64-F1
#
_cell.length_a   1.000
_cell.length_b   1.000
_cell.length_c   1.000
_cell.angle_alpha   90.00
_cell.angle_beta   90.00
_cell.angle_gamma   90.00
#
_symmetry.space_group_name_H-M   'P 1'
#
loop_
_entity.id
_entity.type
_entity.pdbx_description
1 polymer ?
#
loop_
_entity_poly.entity_id
_entity_poly.type
_entity_poly.pdbx_seq_one_letter_code
_entity_poly.pdbx_strand_id
1 'polypeptide(L)'
;MEQQRTQRRILDGLVSAGRLTPEEGAEIAHAPEWSLTVRELVSYLASLIMFVGVMRLVVVAFEDASQRSIGTALVLAGAALAATAWKVPRRTDARERLAEVLEGASLVSLSAGLGVFLDLTDLAPETIVMIISLPVTAFGYVRSLSSAFVGSLALSAGIPMLVFSTGEMLGASDDGNVALLGSCALAGGAVLWLLGQRHLGAAFVQRVAGCWLILQGSFMMMAEWRGPGRLVPVAAGLVLFWLGSQRLQFESLGAGALGVTVGVSVAISDWLPSEFTRGLTTIAVGAVMFLAVGAQMRRKREVSRPGPGAPAA
;
A
#
# COMPACT_ATOMS: atom_id res chain seq x y z
N MET A 1 13.08 17.06 10.64
CA MET A 1 12.93 17.94 11.83
C MET A 1 13.32 19.39 11.50
N GLU A 2 14.51 19.64 10.97
CA GLU A 2 14.97 21.00 10.65
C GLU A 2 14.20 21.63 9.48
N GLN A 3 13.95 20.85 8.42
CA GLN A 3 13.21 21.28 7.23
C GLN A 3 11.77 21.74 7.53
N GLN A 4 11.04 21.01 8.38
CA GLN A 4 9.69 21.38 8.83
C GLN A 4 9.66 22.65 9.70
N ARG A 5 10.68 22.86 10.53
CA ARG A 5 10.82 24.11 11.31
C ARG A 5 11.08 25.30 10.40
N THR A 6 11.88 25.11 9.36
CA THR A 6 12.17 26.13 8.34
C THR A 6 10.92 26.45 7.51
N GLN A 7 10.18 25.45 7.06
CA GLN A 7 8.93 25.62 6.32
C GLN A 7 7.85 26.34 7.12
N ARG A 8 7.64 25.95 8.40
CA ARG A 8 6.70 26.67 9.29
C ARG A 8 7.10 28.12 9.48
N ARG A 9 8.40 28.41 9.68
CA ARG A 9 8.89 29.79 9.72
C ARG A 9 8.63 30.58 8.44
N ILE A 10 8.78 29.94 7.28
CA ILE A 10 8.51 30.57 5.98
C ILE A 10 7.00 30.83 5.82
N LEU A 11 6.15 29.88 6.20
CA LEU A 11 4.69 30.04 6.14
C LEU A 11 4.19 31.10 7.11
N ASP A 12 4.67 31.11 8.35
CA ASP A 12 4.37 32.16 9.33
C ASP A 12 4.85 33.53 8.83
N GLY A 13 6.00 33.58 8.14
CA GLY A 13 6.51 34.77 7.47
C GLY A 13 5.62 35.26 6.32
N LEU A 14 5.01 34.34 5.56
CA LEU A 14 4.11 34.67 4.46
C LEU A 14 2.72 35.10 4.94
N VAL A 15 2.23 34.51 6.04
CA VAL A 15 0.99 34.93 6.72
C VAL A 15 1.16 36.32 7.34
N SER A 16 2.26 36.55 8.06
CA SER A 16 2.55 37.87 8.65
C SER A 16 2.80 38.96 7.61
N ALA A 17 3.28 38.60 6.40
CA ALA A 17 3.40 39.51 5.27
C ALA A 17 2.09 39.74 4.49
N GLY A 18 0.97 39.17 4.93
CA GLY A 18 -0.34 39.31 4.27
C GLY A 18 -0.43 38.64 2.89
N ARG A 19 0.54 37.78 2.54
CA ARG A 19 0.57 37.06 1.25
C ARG A 19 -0.21 35.75 1.27
N LEU A 20 -0.47 35.22 2.46
CA LEU A 20 -1.32 34.06 2.69
C LEU A 20 -2.27 34.37 3.84
N THR A 21 -3.51 33.92 3.72
CA THR A 21 -4.42 33.89 4.87
C THR A 21 -3.96 32.82 5.88
N PRO A 22 -4.35 32.92 7.16
CA PRO A 22 -4.05 31.90 8.16
C PRO A 22 -4.57 30.52 7.77
N GLU A 23 -5.68 30.47 7.04
CA GLU A 23 -6.29 29.24 6.50
C GLU A 23 -5.43 28.63 5.39
N GLU A 24 -4.97 29.43 4.42
CA GLU A 24 -4.07 28.97 3.35
C GLU A 24 -2.69 28.56 3.89
N GLY A 25 -2.16 29.29 4.88
CA GLY A 25 -0.92 28.93 5.55
C GLY A 25 -1.02 27.59 6.29
N ALA A 26 -2.15 27.35 6.97
CA ALA A 26 -2.43 26.07 7.60
C ALA A 26 -2.62 24.95 6.58
N GLU A 27 -3.28 25.21 5.45
CA GLU A 27 -3.50 24.25 4.37
C GLU A 27 -2.18 23.82 3.72
N ILE A 28 -1.28 24.77 3.42
CA ILE A 28 0.05 24.48 2.88
C ILE A 28 0.93 23.77 3.91
N ALA A 29 0.81 24.12 5.20
CA ALA A 29 1.53 23.43 6.28
C ALA A 29 1.11 21.97 6.45
N HIS A 30 -0.11 21.62 6.05
CA HIS A 30 -0.65 20.25 6.10
C HIS A 30 -0.61 19.54 4.75
N ALA A 31 -0.18 20.21 3.68
CA ALA A 31 -0.12 19.61 2.36
C ALA A 31 0.84 18.40 2.36
N PRO A 32 0.42 17.26 1.77
CA PRO A 32 1.26 16.07 1.73
C PRO A 32 2.51 16.34 0.89
N GLU A 33 3.69 16.29 1.53
CA GLU A 33 4.96 16.43 0.83
C GLU A 33 5.28 15.14 0.09
N TRP A 34 5.17 15.17 -1.24
CA TRP A 34 5.68 14.11 -2.10
C TRP A 34 7.21 14.25 -2.12
N SER A 35 7.90 13.49 -1.28
CA SER A 35 9.36 13.54 -1.16
C SER A 35 10.10 12.93 -2.35
N LEU A 36 9.39 12.40 -3.35
CA LEU A 36 9.96 11.78 -4.54
C LEU A 36 9.92 12.75 -5.71
N THR A 37 11.08 13.10 -6.23
CA THR A 37 11.18 13.92 -7.43
C THR A 37 10.72 13.13 -8.66
N VAL A 38 10.18 13.82 -9.68
CA VAL A 38 9.79 13.17 -10.97
C VAL A 38 10.97 12.38 -11.56
N ARG A 39 12.20 12.91 -11.43
CA ARG A 39 13.42 12.25 -11.88
C ARG A 39 13.67 10.93 -11.14
N GLU A 40 13.44 10.89 -9.83
CA GLU A 40 13.54 9.65 -9.04
C GLU A 40 12.47 8.65 -9.44
N LEU A 41 11.24 9.11 -9.65
CA LEU A 41 10.11 8.26 -10.03
C LEU A 41 10.34 7.61 -11.40
N VAL A 42 10.83 8.39 -12.37
CA VAL A 42 11.24 7.90 -13.69
C VAL A 42 12.41 6.93 -13.59
N SER A 43 13.36 7.18 -12.68
CA SER A 43 14.53 6.31 -12.48
C SER A 43 14.13 4.97 -11.84
N TYR A 44 13.21 4.96 -10.87
CA TYR A 44 12.62 3.74 -10.32
C TYR A 44 11.80 2.99 -11.36
N LEU A 45 11.00 3.69 -12.17
CA LEU A 45 10.22 3.07 -13.24
C LEU A 45 11.12 2.46 -14.32
N ALA A 46 12.15 3.18 -14.76
CA ALA A 46 13.13 2.68 -15.71
C ALA A 46 13.85 1.43 -15.17
N SER A 47 14.21 1.44 -13.88
CA SER A 47 14.82 0.29 -13.21
C SER A 47 13.86 -0.90 -13.17
N LEU A 48 12.56 -0.67 -12.92
CA LEU A 48 11.54 -1.72 -12.91
C LEU A 48 11.32 -2.31 -14.32
N ILE A 49 11.22 -1.47 -15.35
CA ILE A 49 11.10 -1.92 -16.75
C ILE A 49 12.32 -2.73 -17.16
N MET A 50 13.52 -2.25 -16.83
CA MET A 50 14.77 -2.97 -17.08
C MET A 50 14.78 -4.32 -16.34
N PHE A 51 14.35 -4.35 -15.07
CA PHE A 51 14.25 -5.58 -14.28
C PHE A 51 13.29 -6.59 -14.91
N VAL A 52 12.10 -6.16 -15.34
CA VAL A 52 11.13 -7.02 -16.04
C VAL A 52 11.70 -7.54 -17.37
N GLY A 53 12.42 -6.69 -18.11
CA GLY A 53 13.11 -7.08 -19.34
C GLY A 53 14.19 -8.14 -19.10
N VAL A 54 15.01 -7.97 -18.07
CA VAL A 54 16.01 -8.96 -17.65
C VAL A 54 15.35 -10.26 -17.21
N MET A 55 14.28 -10.20 -16.41
CA MET A 55 13.53 -11.40 -16.01
C MET A 55 12.97 -12.17 -17.22
N ARG A 56 12.45 -11.48 -18.23
CA ARG A 56 12.02 -12.13 -19.48
C ARG A 56 13.17 -12.81 -20.22
N LEU A 57 14.34 -12.16 -20.30
CA LEU A 57 15.53 -12.77 -20.89
C LEU A 57 15.98 -14.01 -20.12
N VAL A 58 15.90 -13.97 -18.79
CA VAL A 58 16.18 -15.14 -17.93
C VAL A 58 15.18 -16.26 -18.22
N VAL A 59 13.87 -15.98 -18.29
CA VAL A 59 12.87 -17.02 -18.60
C VAL A 59 13.17 -17.74 -19.92
N VAL A 60 13.50 -16.98 -20.98
CA VAL A 60 13.88 -17.56 -22.28
C VAL A 60 15.21 -18.32 -22.20
N ALA A 61 16.21 -17.78 -21.50
CA ALA A 61 17.52 -18.44 -21.35
C ALA A 61 17.46 -19.74 -20.55
N PHE A 62 16.42 -19.93 -19.72
CA PHE A 62 16.21 -21.10 -18.88
C PHE A 62 15.03 -21.98 -19.36
N GLU A 63 14.53 -21.78 -20.59
CA GLU A 63 13.37 -22.50 -21.13
C GLU A 63 13.59 -24.03 -21.15
N ASP A 64 14.82 -24.48 -21.43
CA ASP A 64 15.23 -25.90 -21.42
C ASP A 64 16.00 -26.31 -20.14
N ALA A 65 16.07 -25.43 -19.15
CA ALA A 65 16.87 -25.67 -17.97
C ALA A 65 16.09 -26.47 -16.91
N SER A 66 16.75 -27.46 -16.30
CA SER A 66 16.16 -28.20 -15.18
C SER A 66 15.78 -27.26 -14.01
N GLN A 67 14.70 -27.55 -13.28
CA GLN A 67 14.31 -26.77 -12.09
C GLN A 67 15.47 -26.59 -11.10
N ARG A 68 16.29 -27.63 -10.89
CA ARG A 68 17.49 -27.54 -10.04
C ARG A 68 18.51 -26.52 -10.54
N SER A 69 18.73 -26.44 -11.85
CA SER A 69 19.65 -25.45 -12.43
C SER A 69 19.11 -24.02 -12.31
N ILE A 70 17.80 -23.82 -12.45
CA ILE A 70 17.15 -22.52 -12.24
C ILE A 70 17.31 -22.09 -10.78
N GLY A 71 16.95 -22.96 -9.83
CA GLY A 71 17.08 -22.70 -8.40
C GLY A 71 18.53 -22.37 -8.00
N THR A 72 19.49 -23.14 -8.50
CA THR A 72 20.92 -22.91 -8.25
C THR A 72 21.38 -21.55 -8.79
N ALA A 73 21.01 -21.21 -10.03
CA ALA A 73 21.39 -19.94 -10.64
C ALA A 73 20.81 -18.74 -9.87
N LEU A 74 19.55 -18.83 -9.43
CA LEU A 74 18.89 -17.79 -8.65
C LEU A 74 19.54 -17.60 -7.28
N VAL A 75 19.88 -18.69 -6.59
CA VAL A 75 20.57 -18.61 -5.29
C VAL A 75 21.97 -18.01 -5.45
N LEU A 76 22.74 -18.42 -6.46
CA LEU A 76 24.07 -17.87 -6.73
C LEU A 76 24.02 -16.40 -7.13
N ALA A 77 23.08 -16.02 -8.01
CA ALA A 77 22.86 -14.63 -8.39
C ALA A 77 22.47 -13.79 -7.18
N GLY A 78 21.53 -14.29 -6.36
CA GLY A 78 21.10 -13.65 -5.13
C GLY A 78 22.25 -13.44 -4.14
N ALA A 79 23.10 -14.45 -3.94
CA ALA A 79 24.28 -14.37 -3.09
C ALA A 79 25.33 -13.37 -3.62
N ALA A 80 25.56 -13.36 -4.94
CA ALA A 80 26.47 -12.40 -5.57
C ALA A 80 25.96 -10.95 -5.43
N LEU A 81 24.65 -10.73 -5.62
CA LEU A 81 24.00 -9.44 -5.42
C LEU A 81 24.07 -9.00 -3.94
N ALA A 82 23.87 -9.92 -2.99
CA ALA A 82 24.01 -9.61 -1.56
C ALA A 82 25.45 -9.21 -1.21
N ALA A 83 26.42 -9.97 -1.70
CA ALA A 83 27.84 -9.72 -1.46
C ALA A 83 28.30 -8.39 -2.08
N THR A 84 27.82 -8.06 -3.27
CA THR A 84 28.10 -6.77 -3.90
C THR A 84 27.44 -5.63 -3.14
N ALA A 85 26.17 -5.75 -2.75
CA ALA A 85 25.47 -4.76 -1.94
C ALA A 85 26.19 -4.46 -0.62
N TRP A 86 26.70 -5.49 0.04
CA TRP A 86 27.45 -5.34 1.30
C TRP A 86 28.80 -4.63 1.11
N LYS A 87 29.46 -4.82 -0.03
CA LYS A 87 30.74 -4.19 -0.36
C LYS A 87 30.61 -2.75 -0.88
N VAL A 88 29.44 -2.33 -1.35
CA VAL A 88 29.24 -0.98 -1.88
C VAL A 88 29.36 0.06 -0.76
N PRO A 89 30.33 1.00 -0.82
CA PRO A 89 30.48 2.03 0.21
C PRO A 89 29.34 3.05 0.14
N ARG A 90 28.59 3.18 1.23
CA ARG A 90 27.45 4.12 1.38
C ARG A 90 27.91 5.54 1.71
N ARG A 91 28.81 6.08 0.89
CA ARG A 91 29.39 7.43 1.09
C ARG A 91 28.63 8.52 0.34
N THR A 92 27.81 8.16 -0.64
CA THR A 92 27.01 9.08 -1.45
C THR A 92 25.60 8.52 -1.63
N ASP A 93 24.61 9.40 -1.75
CA ASP A 93 23.19 9.02 -1.93
C ASP A 93 22.99 8.05 -3.10
N ALA A 94 23.72 8.25 -4.20
CA ALA A 94 23.64 7.37 -5.37
C ALA A 94 24.14 5.94 -5.09
N ARG A 95 25.22 5.80 -4.29
CA ARG A 95 25.76 4.48 -3.92
C ARG A 95 24.91 3.80 -2.87
N GLU A 96 24.30 4.57 -1.97
CA GLU A 96 23.32 4.04 -1.02
C GLU A 96 22.09 3.48 -1.75
N ARG A 97 21.52 4.23 -2.68
CA ARG A 97 20.39 3.76 -3.52
C ARG A 97 20.75 2.53 -4.35
N LEU A 98 21.97 2.48 -4.90
CA LEU A 98 22.45 1.30 -5.62
C LEU A 98 22.53 0.08 -4.69
N ALA A 99 23.08 0.24 -3.48
CA ALA A 99 23.13 -0.83 -2.50
C ALA A 99 21.71 -1.31 -2.11
N GLU A 100 20.77 -0.38 -1.95
CA GLU A 100 19.36 -0.71 -1.70
C GLU A 100 18.72 -1.52 -2.84
N VAL A 101 18.94 -1.13 -4.09
CA VAL A 101 18.43 -1.89 -5.25
C VAL A 101 19.05 -3.28 -5.32
N LEU A 102 20.35 -3.41 -5.05
CA LEU A 102 21.04 -4.71 -5.03
C LEU A 102 20.55 -5.60 -3.87
N GLU A 103 20.29 -5.03 -2.69
CA GLU A 103 19.66 -5.74 -1.57
C GLU A 103 18.26 -6.24 -1.95
N GLY A 104 17.43 -5.41 -2.58
CA GLY A 104 16.10 -5.79 -3.04
C GLY A 104 16.13 -6.90 -4.10
N ALA A 105 17.02 -6.77 -5.09
CA ALA A 105 17.20 -7.79 -6.13
C ALA A 105 17.71 -9.11 -5.55
N SER A 106 18.67 -9.05 -4.61
CA SER A 106 19.17 -10.21 -3.89
C SER A 106 18.06 -10.93 -3.13
N LEU A 107 17.21 -10.19 -2.41
CA LEU A 107 16.08 -10.75 -1.67
C LEU A 107 15.13 -11.52 -2.59
N VAL A 108 14.74 -10.92 -3.72
CA VAL A 108 13.87 -11.58 -4.70
C VAL A 108 14.52 -12.85 -5.28
N SER A 109 15.80 -12.78 -5.68
CA SER A 109 16.50 -13.94 -6.26
C SER A 109 16.69 -15.07 -5.26
N LEU A 110 17.08 -14.76 -4.02
CA LEU A 110 17.25 -15.77 -2.96
C LEU A 110 15.91 -16.40 -2.59
N SER A 111 14.85 -15.61 -2.40
CA SER A 111 13.51 -16.12 -2.10
C SER A 111 12.97 -17.00 -3.23
N ALA A 112 13.11 -16.57 -4.49
CA ALA A 112 12.68 -17.37 -5.64
C ALA A 112 13.49 -18.67 -5.78
N GLY A 113 14.82 -18.60 -5.65
CA GLY A 113 15.70 -19.76 -5.73
C GLY A 113 15.43 -20.77 -4.61
N LEU A 114 15.24 -20.29 -3.38
CA LEU A 114 14.86 -21.14 -2.25
C LEU A 114 13.48 -21.75 -2.46
N GLY A 115 12.52 -20.99 -2.99
CA GLY A 115 11.19 -21.50 -3.37
C GLY A 115 11.26 -22.66 -4.34
N VAL A 116 12.09 -22.56 -5.39
CA VAL A 116 12.31 -23.66 -6.33
C VAL A 116 12.89 -24.91 -5.65
N PHE A 117 13.85 -24.75 -4.72
CA PHE A 117 14.39 -25.91 -4.00
C PHE A 117 13.40 -26.56 -3.04
N LEU A 118 12.60 -25.75 -2.34
CA LEU A 118 11.57 -26.24 -1.42
C LEU A 118 10.42 -26.93 -2.17
N ASP A 119 10.08 -26.46 -3.37
CA ASP A 119 9.09 -27.09 -4.25
C ASP A 119 9.50 -28.51 -4.65
N LEU A 120 10.81 -28.79 -4.72
CA LEU A 120 11.35 -30.13 -4.98
C LEU A 120 11.27 -31.09 -3.77
N THR A 121 10.84 -30.63 -2.60
CA THR A 121 10.83 -31.41 -1.35
C THR A 121 9.45 -31.94 -0.95
N ASP A 122 8.47 -31.92 -1.87
CA ASP A 122 7.07 -32.35 -1.64
C ASP A 122 6.40 -31.67 -0.42
N LEU A 123 6.89 -30.47 -0.04
CA LEU A 123 6.27 -29.66 0.99
C LEU A 123 5.01 -28.99 0.47
N ALA A 124 4.01 -28.83 1.34
CA ALA A 124 2.81 -28.07 1.00
C ALA A 124 3.17 -26.62 0.61
N PRO A 125 2.60 -26.06 -0.48
CA PRO A 125 2.94 -24.72 -0.98
C PRO A 125 2.84 -23.62 0.09
N GLU A 126 1.88 -23.72 0.98
CA GLU A 126 1.64 -22.79 2.08
C GLU A 126 2.83 -22.79 3.04
N THR A 127 3.38 -23.97 3.32
CA THR A 127 4.56 -24.15 4.19
C THR A 127 5.80 -23.57 3.53
N ILE A 128 5.96 -23.78 2.21
CA ILE A 128 7.06 -23.20 1.42
C ILE A 128 7.02 -21.67 1.52
N VAL A 129 5.84 -21.08 1.28
CA VAL A 129 5.64 -19.63 1.37
C VAL A 129 5.89 -19.13 2.80
N MET A 130 5.51 -19.89 3.85
CA MET A 130 5.80 -19.52 5.24
C MET A 130 7.30 -19.43 5.51
N ILE A 131 8.04 -20.47 5.11
CA ILE A 131 9.50 -20.58 5.30
C ILE A 131 10.22 -19.40 4.63
N ILE A 132 9.73 -18.93 3.49
CA ILE A 132 10.32 -17.80 2.75
C ILE A 132 9.88 -16.45 3.34
N SER A 133 8.60 -16.30 3.64
CA SER A 133 8.02 -15.00 4.01
C SER A 133 8.37 -14.57 5.44
N LEU A 134 8.64 -15.51 6.35
CA LEU A 134 9.15 -15.23 7.71
C LEU A 134 10.48 -14.45 7.68
N PRO A 135 11.57 -14.98 7.07
CA PRO A 135 12.85 -14.28 7.02
C PRO A 135 12.77 -13.01 6.17
N VAL A 136 11.97 -12.98 5.09
CA VAL A 136 11.75 -11.76 4.29
C VAL A 136 11.12 -10.66 5.13
N THR A 137 10.11 -10.99 5.93
CA THR A 137 9.43 -10.01 6.80
C THR A 137 10.32 -9.58 7.95
N ALA A 138 11.05 -10.49 8.58
CA ALA A 138 12.00 -10.18 9.63
C ALA A 138 13.12 -9.26 9.12
N PHE A 139 13.69 -9.59 7.95
CA PHE A 139 14.65 -8.74 7.26
C PHE A 139 14.05 -7.38 6.94
N GLY A 140 12.84 -7.33 6.37
CA GLY A 140 12.15 -6.08 6.06
C GLY A 140 11.93 -5.20 7.30
N TYR A 141 11.55 -5.80 8.42
CA TYR A 141 11.38 -5.10 9.69
C TYR A 141 12.70 -4.53 10.22
N VAL A 142 13.74 -5.36 10.34
CA VAL A 142 15.07 -4.91 10.78
C VAL A 142 15.62 -3.85 9.84
N ARG A 143 15.46 -4.04 8.53
CA ARG A 143 15.98 -3.13 7.53
C ARG A 143 15.20 -1.81 7.53
N SER A 144 13.91 -1.81 7.84
CA SER A 144 13.13 -0.58 7.99
C SER A 144 13.67 0.37 9.07
N LEU A 145 14.47 -0.14 10.02
CA LEU A 145 15.15 0.68 11.04
C LEU A 145 16.37 1.43 10.49
N SER A 146 16.92 1.02 9.35
CA SER A 146 18.19 1.52 8.80
C SER A 146 18.14 1.91 7.31
N SER A 147 17.20 1.39 6.53
CA SER A 147 16.91 1.75 5.14
C SER A 147 15.41 1.81 4.95
N ALA A 148 15.01 2.94 4.41
CA ALA A 148 13.63 3.29 4.17
C ALA A 148 13.00 2.49 3.03
N PHE A 149 13.72 2.29 1.92
CA PHE A 149 13.14 1.78 0.67
C PHE A 149 13.03 0.25 0.67
N VAL A 150 14.14 -0.46 0.88
CA VAL A 150 14.17 -1.94 0.83
C VAL A 150 13.34 -2.54 1.95
N GLY A 151 13.43 -1.98 3.17
CA GLY A 151 12.61 -2.41 4.30
C GLY A 151 11.11 -2.28 4.00
N SER A 152 10.71 -1.18 3.35
CA SER A 152 9.32 -0.96 2.96
C SER A 152 8.84 -1.96 1.90
N LEU A 153 9.66 -2.24 0.88
CA LEU A 153 9.35 -3.22 -0.15
C LEU A 153 9.26 -4.64 0.41
N ALA A 154 10.25 -5.04 1.22
CA ALA A 154 10.30 -6.36 1.83
C ALA A 154 9.09 -6.61 2.75
N LEU A 155 8.69 -5.62 3.56
CA LEU A 155 7.48 -5.72 4.39
C LEU A 155 6.21 -5.79 3.55
N SER A 156 6.12 -4.99 2.48
CA SER A 156 4.94 -4.93 1.60
C SER A 156 4.72 -6.24 0.83
N ALA A 157 5.77 -7.02 0.57
CA ALA A 157 5.66 -8.36 -0.02
C ALA A 157 5.55 -9.46 1.04
N GLY A 158 6.35 -9.38 2.11
CA GLY A 158 6.47 -10.41 3.13
C GLY A 158 5.23 -10.56 4.01
N ILE A 159 4.63 -9.46 4.46
CA ILE A 159 3.44 -9.51 5.33
C ILE A 159 2.25 -10.17 4.62
N PRO A 160 1.88 -9.80 3.37
CA PRO A 160 0.80 -10.49 2.66
C PRO A 160 1.08 -11.97 2.48
N MET A 161 2.30 -12.35 2.11
CA MET A 161 2.68 -13.76 1.96
C MET A 161 2.53 -14.53 3.28
N LEU A 162 3.00 -13.96 4.40
CA LEU A 162 2.85 -14.56 5.73
C LEU A 162 1.39 -14.74 6.11
N VAL A 163 0.58 -13.71 5.88
CA VAL A 163 -0.84 -13.69 6.22
C VAL A 163 -1.60 -14.79 5.49
N PHE A 164 -1.43 -14.89 4.17
CA PHE A 164 -2.14 -15.89 3.37
C PHE A 164 -1.64 -17.29 3.69
N SER A 165 -0.33 -17.50 3.76
CA SER A 165 0.26 -18.78 4.15
C SER A 165 -0.21 -19.24 5.55
N THR A 166 -0.21 -18.34 6.54
CA THR A 166 -0.69 -18.67 7.89
C THR A 166 -2.18 -18.99 7.89
N GLY A 167 -2.99 -18.22 7.15
CA GLY A 167 -4.44 -18.47 7.07
C GLY A 167 -4.76 -19.82 6.45
N GLU A 168 -4.06 -20.20 5.39
CA GLU A 168 -4.21 -21.52 4.76
C GLU A 168 -3.77 -22.65 5.71
N MET A 169 -2.63 -22.50 6.38
CA MET A 169 -2.15 -23.49 7.37
C MET A 169 -3.05 -23.64 8.60
N LEU A 170 -3.84 -22.62 8.93
CA LEU A 170 -4.86 -22.68 9.97
C LEU A 170 -6.16 -23.37 9.52
N GLY A 171 -6.18 -23.98 8.33
CA GLY A 171 -7.30 -24.76 7.82
C GLY A 171 -8.34 -23.94 7.07
N ALA A 172 -8.00 -22.73 6.61
CA ALA A 172 -8.96 -21.93 5.84
C ALA A 172 -9.35 -22.58 4.49
N SER A 173 -8.48 -23.41 3.90
CA SER A 173 -8.76 -24.21 2.71
C SER A 173 -9.59 -25.46 3.00
N ASP A 174 -9.28 -26.20 4.07
CA ASP A 174 -9.93 -27.48 4.38
C ASP A 174 -11.33 -27.32 4.99
N ASP A 175 -11.52 -26.34 5.89
CA ASP A 175 -12.83 -26.05 6.49
C ASP A 175 -13.66 -25.03 5.68
N GLY A 176 -13.10 -24.55 4.56
CA GLY A 176 -13.73 -23.52 3.71
C GLY A 176 -13.90 -22.17 4.40
N ASN A 177 -13.18 -21.91 5.50
CA ASN A 177 -13.35 -20.70 6.32
C ASN A 177 -12.61 -19.50 5.72
N VAL A 178 -13.06 -19.04 4.55
CA VAL A 178 -12.48 -17.88 3.83
C VAL A 178 -12.56 -16.60 4.67
N ALA A 179 -13.48 -16.53 5.65
CA ALA A 179 -13.54 -15.45 6.62
C ALA A 179 -12.30 -15.39 7.52
N LEU A 180 -11.68 -16.53 7.88
CA LEU A 180 -10.45 -16.55 8.66
C LEU A 180 -9.30 -15.90 7.88
N LEU A 181 -9.10 -16.31 6.62
CA LEU A 181 -8.15 -15.66 5.70
C LEU A 181 -8.43 -14.16 5.57
N GLY A 182 -9.70 -13.79 5.42
CA GLY A 182 -10.13 -12.41 5.32
C GLY A 182 -9.80 -11.59 6.58
N SER A 183 -9.98 -12.17 7.77
CA SER A 183 -9.64 -11.54 9.05
C SER A 183 -8.13 -11.36 9.23
N CYS A 184 -7.33 -12.36 8.84
CA CYS A 184 -5.88 -12.28 8.85
C CYS A 184 -5.38 -11.20 7.86
N ALA A 185 -6.00 -11.11 6.67
CA ALA A 185 -5.73 -10.06 5.68
C ALA A 185 -6.07 -8.66 6.18
N LEU A 186 -7.20 -8.47 6.86
CA LEU A 186 -7.52 -7.21 7.53
C LEU A 186 -6.48 -6.85 8.58
N ALA A 187 -6.11 -7.79 9.44
CA ALA A 187 -5.14 -7.55 10.51
C ALA A 187 -3.75 -7.22 9.94
N GLY A 188 -3.25 -8.00 8.99
CA GLY A 188 -1.97 -7.74 8.32
C GLY A 188 -1.97 -6.42 7.54
N GLY A 189 -3.10 -6.07 6.93
CA GLY A 189 -3.27 -4.83 6.18
C GLY A 189 -3.27 -3.62 7.10
N ALA A 190 -3.90 -3.73 8.27
CA ALA A 190 -3.83 -2.72 9.32
C ALA A 190 -2.40 -2.56 9.86
N VAL A 191 -1.66 -3.66 10.07
CA VAL A 191 -0.24 -3.61 10.47
C VAL A 191 0.61 -2.89 9.43
N LEU A 192 0.48 -3.23 8.15
CA LEU A 192 1.19 -2.55 7.06
C LEU A 192 0.82 -1.06 6.98
N TRP A 193 -0.47 -0.75 7.08
CA TRP A 193 -0.94 0.62 7.05
C TRP A 193 -0.37 1.44 8.23
N LEU A 194 -0.33 0.87 9.44
CA LEU A 194 0.26 1.49 10.63
C LEU A 194 1.78 1.64 10.52
N LEU A 195 2.49 0.64 10.00
CA LEU A 195 3.92 0.73 9.71
C LEU A 195 4.21 1.84 8.70
N GLY A 196 3.37 1.98 7.67
CA GLY A 196 3.42 3.06 6.70
C GLY A 196 3.02 4.44 7.25
N GLN A 197 2.65 4.57 8.52
CA GLN A 197 2.55 5.88 9.20
C GLN A 197 3.88 6.32 9.79
N ARG A 198 4.86 5.42 9.94
CA ARG A 198 6.21 5.78 10.38
C ARG A 198 6.91 6.54 9.25
N HIS A 199 7.87 7.40 9.60
CA HIS A 199 8.72 8.13 8.64
C HIS A 199 9.70 7.18 7.92
N LEU A 200 9.15 6.28 7.11
CA LEU A 200 9.88 5.41 6.20
C LEU A 200 9.85 6.10 4.83
N GLY A 201 11.00 6.23 4.17
CA GLY A 201 11.14 6.90 2.87
C GLY A 201 10.38 6.27 1.70
N ALA A 202 9.70 5.13 1.91
CA ALA A 202 8.69 4.58 1.00
C ALA A 202 7.39 4.20 1.73
N ALA A 203 7.02 4.97 2.77
CA ALA A 203 5.82 4.78 3.57
C ALA A 203 4.53 4.68 2.73
N PHE A 204 4.50 5.38 1.58
CA PHE A 204 3.43 5.24 0.59
C PHE A 204 3.22 3.79 0.12
N VAL A 205 4.31 3.07 -0.22
CA VAL A 205 4.24 1.69 -0.72
C VAL A 205 3.61 0.76 0.32
N GLN A 206 4.01 0.90 1.58
CA GLN A 206 3.43 0.13 2.69
C GLN A 206 1.97 0.46 2.94
N ARG A 207 1.58 1.74 2.83
CA ARG A 207 0.18 2.14 2.99
C ARG A 207 -0.68 1.64 1.83
N VAL A 208 -0.18 1.69 0.59
CA VAL A 208 -0.87 1.11 -0.58
C VAL A 208 -1.04 -0.40 -0.39
N ALA A 209 0.02 -1.12 -0.03
CA ALA A 209 -0.04 -2.55 0.23
C ALA A 209 -1.00 -2.89 1.39
N GLY A 210 -0.98 -2.09 2.46
CA GLY A 210 -1.90 -2.21 3.59
C GLY A 210 -3.36 -1.97 3.20
N CYS A 211 -3.64 -0.92 2.41
CA CYS A 211 -4.97 -0.63 1.90
C CYS A 211 -5.48 -1.75 0.98
N TRP A 212 -4.61 -2.27 0.10
CA TRP A 212 -4.93 -3.43 -0.75
C TRP A 212 -5.31 -4.65 0.09
N LEU A 213 -4.50 -4.99 1.09
CA LEU A 213 -4.75 -6.16 1.94
C LEU A 213 -6.01 -5.99 2.80
N ILE A 214 -6.29 -4.77 3.29
CA ILE A 214 -7.54 -4.46 3.99
C ILE A 214 -8.73 -4.68 3.06
N LEU A 215 -8.69 -4.16 1.83
CA LEU A 215 -9.78 -4.35 0.88
C LEU A 215 -9.96 -5.83 0.54
N GLN A 216 -8.88 -6.53 0.22
CA GLN A 216 -8.96 -7.95 -0.11
C GLN A 216 -9.50 -8.79 1.06
N GLY A 217 -9.03 -8.53 2.28
CA GLY A 217 -9.55 -9.19 3.47
C GLY A 217 -11.03 -8.91 3.71
N SER A 218 -11.46 -7.66 3.49
CA SER A 218 -12.86 -7.28 3.63
C SER A 218 -13.77 -8.00 2.62
N PHE A 219 -13.33 -8.18 1.37
CA PHE A 219 -14.09 -8.90 0.34
C PHE A 219 -14.12 -10.41 0.60
N MET A 220 -13.03 -10.99 1.11
CA MET A 220 -12.99 -12.39 1.52
C MET A 220 -13.99 -12.67 2.65
N MET A 221 -14.08 -11.80 3.65
CA MET A 221 -15.07 -11.93 4.72
C MET A 221 -16.52 -11.77 4.22
N MET A 222 -16.74 -10.86 3.27
CA MET A 222 -18.05 -10.68 2.62
C MET A 222 -18.52 -11.93 1.90
N ALA A 223 -17.61 -12.68 1.25
CA ALA A 223 -17.96 -13.89 0.52
C ALA A 223 -18.57 -14.96 1.44
N GLU A 224 -18.05 -15.06 2.66
CA GLU A 224 -18.45 -16.06 3.65
C GLU A 224 -19.69 -15.62 4.45
N TRP A 225 -19.71 -14.36 4.91
CA TRP A 225 -20.72 -13.90 5.85
C TRP A 225 -22.02 -13.47 5.14
N ARG A 226 -23.10 -14.22 5.39
CA ARG A 226 -24.46 -13.85 4.94
C ARG A 226 -25.03 -12.69 5.79
N GLY A 227 -25.89 -11.87 5.19
CA GLY A 227 -26.57 -10.77 5.89
C GLY A 227 -25.64 -9.58 6.21
N PRO A 228 -25.54 -9.10 7.46
CA PRO A 228 -24.80 -7.87 7.81
C PRO A 228 -23.29 -7.96 7.58
N GLY A 229 -22.70 -9.16 7.52
CA GLY A 229 -21.29 -9.33 7.18
C GLY A 229 -20.93 -8.92 5.75
N ARG A 230 -21.93 -8.73 4.88
CA ARG A 230 -21.75 -8.17 3.54
C ARG A 230 -21.39 -6.69 3.55
N LEU A 231 -21.57 -6.01 4.68
CA LEU A 231 -21.21 -4.60 4.85
C LEU A 231 -19.75 -4.41 5.27
N VAL A 232 -18.97 -5.49 5.45
CA VAL A 232 -17.56 -5.40 5.87
C VAL A 232 -16.71 -4.58 4.90
N PRO A 233 -16.80 -4.73 3.56
CA PRO A 233 -16.09 -3.85 2.62
C PRO A 233 -16.53 -2.39 2.69
N VAL A 234 -17.82 -2.15 2.95
CA VAL A 234 -18.36 -0.79 3.12
C VAL A 234 -17.79 -0.16 4.39
N ALA A 235 -17.79 -0.89 5.50
CA ALA A 235 -17.24 -0.42 6.77
C ALA A 235 -15.73 -0.17 6.68
N ALA A 236 -14.97 -1.13 6.13
CA ALA A 236 -13.53 -0.98 5.89
C ALA A 236 -13.24 0.20 4.95
N GLY A 237 -14.03 0.33 3.88
CA GLY A 237 -13.94 1.43 2.93
C GLY A 237 -14.20 2.79 3.58
N LEU A 238 -15.24 2.91 4.41
CA LEU A 238 -15.54 4.14 5.15
C LEU A 238 -14.43 4.52 6.13
N VAL A 239 -13.86 3.55 6.85
CA VAL A 239 -12.74 3.78 7.77
C VAL A 239 -11.52 4.27 7.00
N LEU A 240 -11.15 3.61 5.89
CA LEU A 240 -10.03 4.03 5.05
C LEU A 240 -10.25 5.41 4.43
N PHE A 241 -11.46 5.69 3.95
CA PHE A 241 -11.82 6.98 3.38
C PHE A 241 -11.75 8.09 4.44
N TRP A 242 -12.27 7.83 5.64
CA TRP A 242 -12.22 8.77 6.76
C TRP A 242 -10.78 9.04 7.20
N LEU A 243 -9.99 8.00 7.46
CA LEU A 243 -8.58 8.13 7.84
C LEU A 243 -7.76 8.81 6.74
N GLY A 244 -8.02 8.46 5.48
CA GLY A 244 -7.41 9.09 4.31
C GLY A 244 -7.74 10.57 4.21
N SER A 245 -8.98 10.97 4.51
CA SER A 245 -9.41 12.38 4.50
C SER A 245 -8.73 13.19 5.60
N GLN A 246 -8.56 12.62 6.80
CA GLN A 246 -7.92 13.28 7.92
C GLN A 246 -6.41 13.45 7.72
N ARG A 247 -5.77 12.49 7.06
CA ARG A 247 -4.31 12.45 6.86
C ARG A 247 -3.86 12.89 5.46
N LEU A 248 -4.80 13.30 4.61
CA LEU A 248 -4.57 13.66 3.21
C LEU A 248 -3.80 12.57 2.43
N GLN A 249 -4.10 11.31 2.73
CA GLN A 249 -3.50 10.13 2.10
C GLN A 249 -4.37 9.68 0.92
N PHE A 250 -3.96 10.02 -0.30
CA PHE A 250 -4.70 9.71 -1.53
C PHE A 250 -4.93 8.21 -1.73
N GLU A 251 -3.97 7.37 -1.34
CA GLU A 251 -4.07 5.91 -1.40
C GLU A 251 -5.16 5.36 -0.48
N SER A 252 -5.25 5.86 0.76
CA SER A 252 -6.28 5.48 1.72
C SER A 252 -7.65 6.00 1.28
N LEU A 253 -7.70 7.22 0.73
CA LEU A 253 -8.91 7.81 0.14
C LEU A 253 -9.42 7.01 -1.04
N GLY A 254 -8.53 6.69 -2.00
CA GLY A 254 -8.87 5.93 -3.20
C GLY A 254 -9.30 4.51 -2.88
N ALA A 255 -8.57 3.82 -2.01
CA ALA A 255 -8.94 2.49 -1.53
C ALA A 255 -10.28 2.53 -0.77
N GLY A 256 -10.49 3.53 0.09
CA GLY A 256 -11.74 3.71 0.81
C GLY A 256 -12.94 3.92 -0.11
N ALA A 257 -12.80 4.81 -1.10
CA ALA A 257 -13.83 5.07 -2.11
C ALA A 257 -14.15 3.82 -2.94
N LEU A 258 -13.13 3.05 -3.33
CA LEU A 258 -13.29 1.79 -4.04
C LEU A 258 -14.05 0.76 -3.18
N GLY A 259 -13.63 0.57 -1.93
CA GLY A 259 -14.27 -0.35 -0.99
C GLY A 259 -15.75 -0.04 -0.76
N VAL A 260 -16.09 1.24 -0.56
CA VAL A 260 -17.50 1.68 -0.44
C VAL A 260 -18.26 1.43 -1.74
N THR A 261 -17.72 1.84 -2.89
CA THR A 261 -18.42 1.75 -4.16
C THR A 261 -18.70 0.30 -4.55
N VAL A 262 -17.69 -0.57 -4.48
CA VAL A 262 -17.83 -1.99 -4.81
C VAL A 262 -18.70 -2.69 -3.76
N GLY A 263 -18.49 -2.44 -2.47
CA GLY A 263 -19.30 -3.04 -1.40
C GLY A 263 -20.78 -2.69 -1.52
N VAL A 264 -21.10 -1.42 -1.79
CA VAL A 264 -22.48 -0.97 -2.02
C VAL A 264 -23.04 -1.58 -3.31
N SER A 265 -22.26 -1.64 -4.39
CA SER A 265 -22.71 -2.20 -5.68
C SER A 265 -23.09 -3.68 -5.54
N VAL A 266 -22.30 -4.46 -4.81
CA VAL A 266 -22.60 -5.88 -4.56
C VAL A 266 -23.82 -6.02 -3.64
N ALA A 267 -23.93 -5.22 -2.58
CA ALA A 267 -25.11 -5.24 -1.70
C ALA A 267 -26.41 -4.90 -2.45
N ILE A 268 -26.37 -3.87 -3.32
CA ILE A 268 -27.49 -3.46 -4.18
C ILE A 268 -27.85 -4.58 -5.17
N SER A 269 -26.85 -5.25 -5.74
CA SER A 269 -27.07 -6.35 -6.69
C SER A 269 -27.82 -7.51 -6.06
N ASP A 270 -27.54 -7.82 -4.80
CA ASP A 270 -28.22 -8.89 -4.08
C ASP A 270 -29.64 -8.51 -3.65
N TRP A 271 -29.91 -7.25 -3.33
CA TRP A 271 -31.19 -6.79 -2.78
C TRP A 271 -32.21 -6.43 -3.84
N LEU A 272 -31.77 -6.06 -5.04
CA LEU A 272 -32.65 -5.62 -6.11
C LEU A 272 -32.67 -6.64 -7.25
N PRO A 273 -33.85 -7.11 -7.67
CA PRO A 273 -33.98 -8.17 -8.66
C PRO A 273 -33.74 -7.72 -10.11
N SER A 274 -33.80 -6.42 -10.41
CA SER A 274 -33.66 -5.90 -11.79
C SER A 274 -32.47 -4.95 -11.95
N GLU A 275 -31.71 -5.10 -13.05
CA GLU A 275 -30.57 -4.24 -13.40
C GLU A 275 -30.95 -2.76 -13.52
N PHE A 276 -32.16 -2.48 -14.02
CA PHE A 276 -32.67 -1.13 -14.12
C PHE A 276 -32.86 -0.49 -12.75
N THR A 277 -33.45 -1.21 -11.78
CA THR A 277 -33.62 -0.69 -10.42
C THR A 277 -32.27 -0.55 -9.69
N ARG A 278 -31.32 -1.46 -9.94
CA ARG A 278 -29.94 -1.35 -9.41
C ARG A 278 -29.28 -0.06 -9.90
N GLY A 279 -29.29 0.19 -11.20
CA GLY A 279 -28.73 1.42 -11.80
C GLY A 279 -29.36 2.70 -11.27
N LEU A 280 -30.70 2.76 -11.22
CA LEU A 280 -31.43 3.93 -10.72
C LEU A 280 -31.14 4.20 -9.24
N THR A 281 -31.07 3.15 -8.42
CA THR A 281 -30.78 3.27 -6.98
C THR A 281 -29.36 3.77 -6.74
N THR A 282 -28.38 3.26 -7.49
CA THR A 282 -26.98 3.74 -7.42
C THR A 282 -26.87 5.22 -7.79
N ILE A 283 -27.58 5.65 -8.85
CA ILE A 283 -27.62 7.06 -9.26
C ILE A 283 -28.27 7.93 -8.16
N ALA A 284 -29.39 7.48 -7.60
CA ALA A 284 -30.10 8.22 -6.55
C ALA A 284 -29.24 8.38 -5.29
N VAL A 285 -28.56 7.32 -4.84
CA VAL A 285 -27.64 7.35 -3.70
C VAL A 285 -26.47 8.31 -3.97
N GLY A 286 -25.87 8.24 -5.17
CA GLY A 286 -24.79 9.15 -5.58
C GLY A 286 -25.24 10.62 -5.62
N ALA A 287 -26.44 10.89 -6.16
CA ALA A 287 -27.01 12.23 -6.22
C ALA A 287 -27.29 12.81 -4.83
N VAL A 288 -27.83 12.02 -3.90
CA VAL A 288 -28.07 12.45 -2.51
C VAL A 288 -26.76 12.84 -1.84
N MET A 289 -25.70 12.05 -2.01
CA MET A 289 -24.38 12.37 -1.45
C MET A 289 -23.80 13.64 -2.07
N PHE A 290 -23.91 13.83 -3.38
CA PHE A 290 -23.44 15.03 -4.06
C PHE A 290 -24.17 16.29 -3.57
N LEU A 291 -25.49 16.21 -3.38
CA LEU A 291 -26.31 17.29 -2.83
C LEU A 291 -25.96 17.57 -1.37
N ALA A 292 -25.72 16.55 -0.56
CA ALA A 292 -25.31 16.70 0.85
C ALA A 292 -23.97 17.42 0.97
N VAL A 293 -22.98 17.06 0.16
CA VAL A 293 -21.68 17.75 0.10
C VAL A 293 -21.85 19.19 -0.38
N GLY A 294 -22.63 19.42 -1.44
CA GLY A 294 -22.94 20.77 -1.93
C GLY A 294 -23.58 21.65 -0.86
N ALA A 295 -24.49 21.10 -0.06
CA ALA A 295 -25.12 21.80 1.06
C ALA A 295 -24.13 22.10 2.20
N GLN A 296 -23.24 21.16 2.54
CA GLN A 296 -22.20 21.37 3.55
C GLN A 296 -21.18 22.44 3.12
N MET A 297 -20.76 22.44 1.85
CA MET A 297 -19.87 23.46 1.32
C MET A 297 -20.53 24.84 1.29
N ARG A 298 -21.81 24.92 0.92
CA ARG A 298 -22.59 26.17 0.99
C ARG A 298 -22.67 26.71 2.43
N ARG A 299 -22.96 25.87 3.42
CA ARG A 299 -22.98 26.26 4.83
C ARG A 299 -21.62 26.77 5.31
N LYS A 300 -20.52 26.09 4.97
CA LYS A 300 -19.17 26.58 5.31
C LYS A 300 -18.88 27.93 4.64
N ARG A 301 -19.26 28.12 3.38
CA ARG A 301 -19.04 29.38 2.64
C ARG A 301 -19.89 30.54 3.18
N GLU A 302 -21.07 30.26 3.70
CA GLU A 302 -21.92 31.25 4.37
C GLU A 302 -21.34 31.67 5.74
N VAL A 303 -20.70 30.75 6.46
CA VAL A 303 -20.04 31.02 7.75
C VAL A 303 -18.70 31.77 7.57
N SER A 304 -17.94 31.49 6.50
CA SER A 304 -16.67 32.17 6.20
C SER A 304 -16.82 33.52 5.47
N ARG A 305 -18.04 33.97 5.16
CA ARG A 305 -18.23 35.34 4.65
C ARG A 305 -18.07 36.32 5.81
N PRO A 306 -17.18 37.33 5.71
CA PRO A 306 -17.23 38.46 6.61
C PRO A 306 -18.64 39.06 6.52
N GLY A 307 -19.28 39.29 7.66
CA GLY A 307 -20.58 39.96 7.69
C GLY A 307 -20.53 41.27 6.89
N PRO A 308 -21.64 41.70 6.25
CA PRO A 308 -21.65 42.96 5.52
C PRO A 308 -21.35 44.10 6.52
N GLY A 309 -20.12 44.64 6.46
CA GLY A 309 -19.66 45.71 7.35
C GLY A 309 -18.37 45.47 8.14
N ALA A 310 -17.64 44.36 7.95
CA ALA A 310 -16.31 44.21 8.57
C ALA A 310 -15.30 45.18 7.92
N PRO A 311 -14.62 46.06 8.68
CA PRO A 311 -13.62 46.97 8.14
C PRO A 311 -12.41 46.20 7.63
N ALA A 312 -11.91 46.58 6.45
CA ALA A 312 -10.68 46.04 5.90
C ALA A 312 -9.51 46.40 6.83
N ALA A 313 -8.79 45.39 7.31
CA ALA A 313 -7.50 45.50 7.96
C ALA A 313 -6.52 44.53 7.29
#